data_AF-A0A2S9GC36-F1
#
_entry.id   AF-A0A2S9GC36-F1
#
_cell.length_a   1.000
_cell.length_b   1.000
_cell.length_c   1.000
_cell.angle_alpha   90.00
_cell.angle_beta   90.00
_cell.angle_gamma   90.00
#
_symmetry.space_group_name_H-M   'P 1'
#
loop_
_entity.id
_entity.type
_entity.pdbx_description
1 polymer ?
#
loop_
_entity_poly.entity_id
_entity_poly.type
_entity_poly.pdbx_seq_one_letter_code
_entity_poly.pdbx_strand_id
1 'polypeptide(L)'
;KTVLLEVDHEQAGAARAAIAPFAELERAPEHIHTYRITPLALWNARAAGHDAEQVVDALVSFSRYAVPQPLLVDIVDTMGRYGRL
;
A
#
# COMPACT_ATOMS: atom_id res chain seq x y z
N LYS A 1 -5.54 -7.51 1.07
CA LYS A 1 -6.27 -6.59 0.15
C LYS A 1 -5.44 -6.43 -1.11
N THR A 2 -6.05 -6.29 -2.28
CA THR A 2 -5.33 -6.30 -3.59
C THR A 2 -5.18 -4.88 -4.14
N VAL A 3 -4.01 -4.59 -4.70
CA VAL A 3 -3.72 -3.36 -5.46
C VAL A 3 -3.29 -3.76 -6.87
N LEU A 4 -3.84 -3.10 -7.88
CA LEU A 4 -3.48 -3.28 -9.28
C LEU A 4 -2.72 -2.03 -9.73
N LEU A 5 -1.52 -2.22 -10.25
CA LEU A 5 -0.67 -1.14 -10.75
C LEU A 5 -0.53 -1.26 -12.27
N GLU A 6 -1.00 -0.24 -12.98
CA GLU A 6 -0.81 -0.09 -14.42
C GLU A 6 0.61 0.39 -14.71
N VAL A 7 1.39 -0.43 -15.43
CA VAL A 7 2.83 -0.20 -15.67
C VAL A 7 3.07 0.86 -16.74
N ASP A 8 2.16 0.98 -17.70
CA ASP A 8 2.28 1.90 -18.83
C ASP A 8 1.97 3.36 -18.47
N HIS A 9 1.49 3.62 -17.25
CA HIS A 9 1.20 4.97 -16.78
C HIS A 9 2.49 5.72 -16.42
N GLU A 10 2.58 7.01 -16.73
CA GLU A 10 3.79 7.82 -16.48
C GLU A 10 4.21 7.85 -15.00
N GLN A 11 3.24 7.79 -14.08
CA GLN A 11 3.47 7.76 -12.64
C GLN A 11 3.70 6.36 -12.07
N ALA A 12 3.70 5.30 -12.89
CA ALA A 12 3.78 3.91 -12.43
C ALA A 12 5.02 3.64 -11.57
N GLY A 13 6.17 4.23 -11.93
CA GLY A 13 7.41 4.12 -11.16
C GLY A 13 7.29 4.73 -9.76
N ALA A 14 6.68 5.91 -9.66
CA ALA A 14 6.44 6.59 -8.38
C ALA A 14 5.43 5.83 -7.52
N ALA A 15 4.31 5.40 -8.11
CA ALA A 15 3.29 4.59 -7.44
C ALA A 15 3.87 3.27 -6.93
N ARG A 16 4.70 2.59 -7.74
CA ARG A 16 5.42 1.36 -7.34
C ARG A 16 6.30 1.61 -6.12
N ALA A 17 7.10 2.68 -6.15
CA ALA A 17 7.97 3.03 -5.03
C ALA A 17 7.19 3.38 -3.77
N ALA A 18 6.05 4.06 -3.92
CA ALA A 18 5.20 4.46 -2.80
C ALA A 18 4.53 3.25 -2.11
N ILE A 19 4.09 2.23 -2.86
CA ILE A 19 3.43 1.05 -2.27
C ILE A 19 4.41 -0.05 -1.81
N ALA A 20 5.64 -0.06 -2.32
CA ALA A 20 6.63 -1.10 -2.03
C ALA A 20 6.91 -1.35 -0.53
N PRO A 21 6.90 -0.33 0.37
CA PRO A 21 7.15 -0.56 1.78
C PRO A 21 6.07 -1.39 2.49
N PHE A 22 4.83 -1.38 1.97
CA PHE A 22 3.66 -1.90 2.68
C PHE A 22 2.80 -2.88 1.86
N ALA A 23 3.19 -3.17 0.62
CA ALA A 23 2.51 -4.10 -0.25
C ALA A 23 3.50 -5.08 -0.90
N GLU A 24 3.16 -6.37 -0.88
CA GLU A 24 3.98 -7.44 -1.43
C GLU A 24 3.62 -7.64 -2.91
N LEU A 25 4.63 -7.75 -3.78
CA LEU A 25 4.41 -8.09 -5.19
C LEU A 25 3.99 -9.56 -5.31
N GLU A 26 2.81 -9.80 -5.88
CA GLU A 26 2.30 -11.15 -6.11
C GLU A 26 2.58 -11.62 -7.54
N ARG A 27 2.32 -10.76 -8.54
CA ARG A 27 2.52 -11.07 -9.97
C ARG A 27 2.91 -9.80 -10.73
N ALA A 28 3.78 -9.96 -11.72
CA ALA A 28 4.22 -8.86 -12.59
C ALA A 28 4.17 -9.25 -14.08
N PRO A 29 2.99 -9.45 -14.67
CA PRO A 29 2.84 -9.50 -16.12
C PRO A 29 3.07 -8.11 -16.74
N GLU A 30 3.18 -8.06 -18.06
CA GLU A 30 3.64 -6.91 -18.84
C GLU A 30 2.95 -5.57 -18.49
N HIS A 31 1.62 -5.55 -18.40
CA HIS A 31 0.86 -4.29 -18.26
C HIS A 31 0.34 -4.00 -16.84
N ILE A 32 0.06 -5.04 -16.04
CA ILE A 32 -0.62 -4.89 -14.76
C ILE A 32 0.09 -5.70 -13.69
N HIS A 33 0.77 -5.02 -12.76
CA HIS A 33 1.32 -5.69 -11.59
C HIS A 33 0.25 -5.84 -10.50
N THR A 34 0.21 -7.00 -9.88
CA THR A 34 -0.68 -7.30 -8.76
C THR A 34 0.12 -7.29 -7.47
N TYR A 35 -0.29 -6.45 -6.53
CA TYR A 35 0.27 -6.35 -5.19
C TYR A 35 -0.77 -6.75 -4.14
N ARG A 36 -0.28 -7.17 -2.98
CA ARG A 36 -1.10 -7.54 -1.83
C ARG A 36 -0.67 -6.79 -0.57
N ILE A 37 -1.60 -6.04 -0.01
CA ILE A 37 -1.47 -5.46 1.33
C ILE A 37 -1.87 -6.54 2.34
N THR A 38 -0.91 -6.92 3.19
CA THR A 38 -1.07 -7.89 4.27
C THR A 38 -0.82 -7.20 5.63
N PRO A 39 -1.39 -7.69 6.74
CA PRO A 39 -1.07 -7.16 8.06
C PRO A 39 0.43 -7.22 8.38
N LEU A 40 1.13 -8.28 7.95
CA LEU A 40 2.57 -8.42 8.12
C LEU A 40 3.35 -7.34 7.35
N ALA A 41 2.98 -7.06 6.09
CA ALA A 41 3.61 -5.99 5.32
C ALA A 41 3.40 -4.61 5.97
N LEU A 42 2.20 -4.34 6.49
CA LEU A 42 1.93 -3.10 7.26
C LEU A 42 2.79 -3.00 8.53
N TRP A 43 2.98 -4.11 9.25
CA TRP A 43 3.85 -4.14 10.43
C TRP A 43 5.33 -3.98 10.07
N ASN A 44 5.78 -4.59 8.98
CA ASN A 44 7.14 -4.42 8.47
C ASN A 44 7.39 -2.96 8.05
N ALA A 45 6.42 -2.34 7.35
CA ALA A 45 6.47 -0.93 7.03
C ALA A 45 6.60 -0.08 8.30
N ARG A 46 5.79 -0.40 9.32
CA ARG A 46 5.83 0.32 10.60
C ARG A 46 7.16 0.19 11.33
N ALA A 47 7.73 -1.01 11.36
CA ALA A 47 9.05 -1.28 11.92
C ALA A 47 10.17 -0.55 11.16
N ALA A 48 10.01 -0.36 9.85
CA ALA A 48 10.92 0.39 8.99
C ALA A 48 10.76 1.92 9.09
N GLY A 49 9.86 2.41 9.96
CA GLY A 49 9.66 3.84 10.21
C GLY A 49 8.52 4.48 9.42
N HIS A 50 7.76 3.71 8.63
CA HIS A 50 6.58 4.24 7.95
C HIS A 50 5.37 4.30 8.89
N ASP A 51 4.64 5.41 8.90
CA ASP A 51 3.40 5.51 9.67
C ASP A 51 2.15 5.24 8.80
N ALA A 52 0.99 5.16 9.44
CA ALA A 52 -0.26 4.88 8.75
C ALA A 52 -0.69 6.04 7.83
N GLU A 53 -0.34 7.28 8.18
CA GLU A 53 -0.68 8.46 7.39
C GLU A 53 0.02 8.42 6.04
N GLN A 54 1.32 8.08 6.02
CA GLN A 54 2.09 7.88 4.79
C GLN A 54 1.51 6.77 3.90
N VAL A 55 1.05 5.66 4.49
CA VAL A 55 0.42 4.57 3.73
C VAL A 55 -0.91 5.01 3.13
N VAL A 56 -1.73 5.72 3.91
CA VAL A 56 -3.02 6.26 3.45
C VAL A 56 -2.80 7.29 2.34
N ASP A 57 -1.85 8.21 2.52
CA ASP A 57 -1.50 9.24 1.54
C ASP A 57 -1.04 8.63 0.22
N ALA A 58 -0.18 7.61 0.25
CA ALA A 58 0.25 6.90 -0.94
C ALA A 58 -0.93 6.27 -1.71
N LEU A 59 -1.88 5.65 -1.00
CA LEU A 59 -3.05 5.06 -1.62
C LEU A 59 -3.98 6.13 -2.21
N VAL A 60 -4.21 7.24 -1.52
CA VAL A 60 -5.09 8.31 -2.00
C VAL A 60 -4.47 9.05 -3.18
N SER A 61 -3.16 9.33 -3.12
CA SER A 61 -2.43 10.10 -4.13
C SER A 61 -2.28 9.38 -5.47
N PHE A 62 -2.05 8.06 -5.45
CA PHE A 62 -1.81 7.27 -6.67
C PHE A 62 -3.02 6.47 -7.16
N SER A 63 -4.13 6.44 -6.40
CA SER A 63 -5.30 5.70 -6.83
C SER A 63 -6.10 6.45 -7.89
N ARG A 64 -6.36 5.76 -9.00
CA ARG A 64 -7.25 6.24 -10.07
C ARG A 64 -8.70 6.41 -9.62
N TYR A 65 -9.10 5.67 -8.58
CA TYR A 65 -10.44 5.68 -8.01
C TYR A 65 -10.42 6.05 -6.54
N ALA A 66 -11.56 6.51 -6.00
CA ALA A 66 -11.66 6.77 -4.58
C ALA A 66 -11.33 5.51 -3.77
N VAL A 67 -10.39 5.63 -2.83
CA VAL A 67 -10.01 4.53 -1.96
C VAL A 67 -11.14 4.28 -0.96
N PRO A 68 -11.65 3.04 -0.81
CA PRO A 68 -12.74 2.77 0.13
C PRO A 68 -12.37 3.15 1.56
N GLN A 69 -13.20 3.95 2.22
CA GLN A 69 -12.99 4.35 3.62
C GLN A 69 -12.72 3.18 4.57
N PRO A 70 -13.42 2.02 4.48
CA PRO A 70 -13.13 0.88 5.34
C PRO A 70 -11.70 0.34 5.21
N LEU A 71 -11.09 0.44 4.02
CA LEU A 71 -9.70 0.04 3.81
C LEU A 71 -8.75 0.97 4.55
N LEU A 72 -8.99 2.28 4.50
CA LEU A 72 -8.16 3.28 5.17
C LEU A 72 -8.21 3.10 6.69
N VAL A 73 -9.41 2.93 7.25
CA VAL A 73 -9.62 2.67 8.69
C VAL A 73 -8.86 1.41 9.13
N ASP A 74 -8.99 0.32 8.37
CA ASP A 74 -8.34 -0.95 8.71
C ASP A 74 -6.80 -0.87 8.66
N ILE A 75 -6.23 -0.05 7.77
CA ILE A 75 -4.78 0.23 7.74
C ILE A 75 -4.35 0.96 9.02
N VAL A 76 -5.06 2.05 9.37
CA VAL A 76 -4.77 2.86 10.56
C VAL A 76 -4.87 2.00 11.83
N ASP A 77 -5.93 1.21 11.95
CA ASP A 77 -6.13 0.31 13.09
C ASP A 77 -5.05 -0.77 13.19
N THR A 78 -4.65 -1.36 12.05
CA THR A 78 -3.63 -2.42 12.02
C THR A 78 -2.26 -1.88 12.44
N MET A 79 -1.85 -0.72 11.93
CA MET A 79 -0.55 -0.12 12.23
C MET A 79 -0.50 0.56 13.61
N GLY A 80 -1.64 1.07 14.10
CA GLY A 80 -1.75 1.69 15.42
C GLY A 80 -1.59 0.72 16.61
N ARG A 81 -1.72 -0.59 16.36
CA ARG A 81 -1.47 -1.66 17.34
C ARG A 81 0.00 -2.03 17.47
N TYR A 82 0.86 -1.61 16.54
CA TYR A 82 2.28 -1.91 16.60
C TYR A 82 2.93 -1.35 17.87
N GLY A 83 3.70 -2.17 18.59
CA GLY A 83 4.38 -1.77 19.82
C GLY A 83 3.49 -1.64 21.06
N ARG A 84 2.20 -2.00 20.98
CA ARG A 84 1.31 -2.13 22.15
C ARG A 84 1.18 -3.59 22.55
N LEU A 85 2.09 -4.07 23.38
CA LEU A 85 2.00 -5.32 24.13
C LEU A 85 2.55 -5.11 25.54
#